data_AF-A0A847WUZ1-F1
#
_entry.id   AF-A0A847WUZ1-F1
#
_cell.length_a   1.000
_cell.length_b   1.000
_cell.length_c   1.000
_cell.angle_alpha   90.00
_cell.angle_beta   90.00
_cell.angle_gamma   90.00
#
_symmetry.space_group_name_H-M   'P 1'
#
loop_
_entity.id
_entity.type
_entity.pdbx_description
1 polymer ?
#
loop_
_entity_poly.entity_id
_entity_poly.type
_entity_poly.pdbx_seq_one_letter_code
_entity_poly.pdbx_strand_id
1 'polypeptide(L)'
;GQCRVRIEGESERVFLFVATLGYSRRNFVCAFRHERQSAWLTGIEAAFAHFGGRPQTLLIDNARALVERHDRVRRHVHLNPRFEAFCRHWDVAVRVCAPFRARTKGKTENGVGYVKKNAIAGHAFESWAALEAHLRGWMRQVADVRIHGTTGVAPLERFAQERAHLRPFTGIGSFLHTRELVRRVNAESCIELDTNAYSVPWRLIGETVTVLVQGGTVSVEHAGKEVARHARLSGSRGRSIQRQHLFGGCRESWQPSRASETAPAALLRPLADYEALIGGGW
;
A
#
# COMPACT_ATOMS: atom_id res chain seq x y z
N GLY A 1 -6.59 -5.44 18.15
CA GLY A 1 -6.71 -6.62 19.04
C GLY A 1 -7.16 -7.83 18.26
N GLN A 2 -6.90 -9.07 18.72
CA GLN A 2 -7.16 -10.29 17.93
C GLN A 2 -8.33 -11.15 18.43
N CYS A 3 -9.03 -11.86 17.55
CA CYS A 3 -10.07 -12.85 17.85
C CYS A 3 -10.08 -13.97 16.79
N ARG A 4 -10.68 -15.13 17.10
CA ARG A 4 -10.97 -16.16 16.09
C ARG A 4 -12.37 -15.96 15.54
N VAL A 5 -12.51 -16.04 14.22
CA VAL A 5 -13.78 -15.89 13.50
C VAL A 5 -13.90 -17.05 12.52
N ARG A 6 -15.11 -17.59 12.34
CA ARG A 6 -15.35 -18.62 11.32
C ARG A 6 -15.65 -17.94 9.99
N ILE A 7 -14.79 -18.15 8.99
CA ILE A 7 -14.89 -17.59 7.64
C ILE A 7 -14.79 -18.77 6.67
N GLU A 8 -15.74 -18.92 5.75
CA GLU A 8 -15.74 -20.03 4.77
C GLU A 8 -15.70 -21.43 5.43
N GLY A 9 -16.29 -21.55 6.63
CA GLY A 9 -16.27 -22.78 7.44
C GLY A 9 -14.98 -22.98 8.25
N GLU A 10 -13.90 -22.27 7.95
CA GLU A 10 -12.61 -22.36 8.64
C GLU A 10 -12.48 -21.35 9.79
N SER A 11 -11.76 -21.72 10.86
CA SER A 11 -11.51 -20.82 11.98
C SER A 11 -10.21 -20.03 11.78
N GLU A 12 -10.34 -18.82 11.25
CA GLU A 12 -9.23 -17.90 11.01
C GLU A 12 -8.98 -16.97 12.21
N ARG A 13 -7.72 -16.56 12.38
CA ARG A 13 -7.32 -15.52 13.34
C ARG A 13 -7.43 -14.15 12.68
N VAL A 14 -8.30 -13.30 13.23
CA VAL A 14 -8.58 -11.96 12.73
C VAL A 14 -8.05 -10.92 13.70
N PHE A 15 -7.39 -9.90 13.15
CA PHE A 15 -6.91 -8.73 13.87
C PHE A 15 -7.85 -7.56 13.60
N LEU A 16 -8.53 -7.10 14.64
CA LEU A 16 -9.42 -5.94 14.59
C LEU A 16 -8.65 -4.67 14.91
N PHE A 17 -8.69 -3.72 13.98
CA PHE A 17 -8.33 -2.34 14.21
C PHE A 17 -9.58 -1.58 14.67
N VAL A 18 -9.44 -0.79 15.73
CA VAL A 18 -10.52 0.04 16.26
C VAL A 18 -9.97 1.44 16.52
N ALA A 19 -10.55 2.43 15.86
CA ALA A 19 -10.32 3.85 16.15
C ALA A 19 -11.59 4.46 16.72
N THR A 20 -11.46 5.33 17.72
CA THR A 20 -12.61 5.98 18.36
C THR A 20 -12.33 7.46 18.52
N LEU A 21 -13.25 8.30 18.07
CA LEU A 21 -13.15 9.75 18.26
C LEU A 21 -13.32 10.12 19.74
N GLY A 22 -12.52 11.10 20.18
CA GLY A 22 -12.39 11.46 21.58
C GLY A 22 -13.64 12.09 22.18
N TYR A 23 -14.39 12.87 21.40
CA TYR A 23 -15.57 13.61 21.83
C TYR A 23 -16.88 12.88 21.53
N SER A 24 -17.12 12.46 20.28
CA SER A 24 -18.37 11.79 19.90
C SER A 24 -18.46 10.34 20.36
N ARG A 25 -17.32 9.70 20.65
CA ARG A 25 -17.22 8.24 20.84
C ARG A 25 -17.61 7.43 19.60
N ARG A 26 -17.71 8.08 18.43
CA ARG A 26 -17.92 7.40 17.16
C ARG A 26 -16.72 6.51 16.87
N ASN A 27 -16.99 5.24 16.54
CA ASN A 27 -15.95 4.26 16.28
C ASN A 27 -15.84 3.93 14.79
N PHE A 28 -14.64 3.54 14.40
CA PHE A 28 -14.36 2.91 13.14
C PHE A 28 -13.68 1.57 13.40
N VAL A 29 -14.09 0.55 12.66
CA VAL A 29 -13.61 -0.81 12.81
C VAL A 29 -13.32 -1.39 11.44
N CYS A 30 -12.14 -2.00 11.30
CA CYS A 30 -11.81 -2.85 10.18
C CYS A 30 -11.01 -4.07 10.64
N ALA A 31 -11.01 -5.10 9.80
CA ALA A 31 -10.34 -6.37 10.07
C ALA A 31 -9.09 -6.51 9.20
N PHE A 32 -8.10 -7.25 9.71
CA PHE A 32 -6.89 -7.63 8.99
C PHE A 32 -6.51 -9.07 9.34
N ARG A 33 -5.82 -9.75 8.42
CA ARG A 33 -5.23 -11.08 8.66
C ARG A 33 -3.89 -11.03 9.42
N HIS A 34 -3.35 -9.83 9.63
CA HIS A 34 -2.06 -9.62 10.28
C HIS A 34 -2.04 -8.31 11.10
N GLU A 35 -1.14 -8.23 12.10
CA GLU A 35 -0.94 -7.03 12.94
C GLU A 35 0.31 -6.19 12.60
N ARG A 36 0.85 -6.37 11.38
CA ARG A 36 2.01 -5.62 10.90
C ARG A 36 1.72 -4.12 10.85
N GLN A 37 2.77 -3.29 10.86
CA GLN A 37 2.66 -1.84 10.75
C GLN A 37 1.78 -1.38 9.58
N SER A 38 1.82 -2.08 8.44
CA SER A 38 0.95 -1.79 7.30
C SER A 38 -0.53 -1.80 7.66
N ALA A 39 -1.00 -2.79 8.43
CA ALA A 39 -2.39 -2.85 8.88
C ALA A 39 -2.76 -1.66 9.77
N TRP A 40 -1.83 -1.17 10.60
CA TRP A 40 -2.07 0.01 11.42
C TRP A 40 -2.23 1.28 10.57
N LEU A 41 -1.31 1.51 9.63
CA LEU A 41 -1.38 2.68 8.74
C LEU A 41 -2.65 2.64 7.87
N THR A 42 -3.00 1.46 7.33
CA THR A 42 -4.28 1.24 6.62
C THR A 42 -5.49 1.48 7.48
N GLY A 43 -5.49 0.98 8.71
CA GLY A 43 -6.59 1.20 9.64
C GLY A 43 -6.80 2.68 9.95
N ILE A 44 -5.72 3.41 10.22
CA ILE A 44 -5.78 4.84 10.56
C ILE A 44 -6.28 5.66 9.36
N GLU A 45 -5.73 5.42 8.17
CA GLU A 45 -6.12 6.16 6.98
C GLU A 45 -7.57 5.86 6.57
N ALA A 46 -8.00 4.60 6.65
CA ALA A 46 -9.38 4.21 6.43
C ALA A 46 -10.33 4.82 7.47
N ALA A 47 -9.88 5.01 8.72
CA ALA A 47 -10.65 5.72 9.73
C ALA A 47 -10.85 7.20 9.37
N PHE A 48 -9.81 7.87 8.88
CA PHE A 48 -9.94 9.27 8.42
C PHE A 48 -10.93 9.40 7.27
N ALA A 49 -10.87 8.48 6.31
CA ALA A 49 -11.84 8.41 5.22
C ALA A 49 -13.27 8.18 5.76
N HIS A 50 -13.45 7.26 6.70
CA HIS A 50 -14.75 6.97 7.30
C HIS A 50 -15.35 8.15 8.07
N PHE A 51 -14.53 8.89 8.83
CA PHE A 51 -14.98 10.09 9.52
C PHE A 51 -15.13 11.30 8.58
N GLY A 52 -14.66 11.21 7.33
CA GLY A 52 -14.65 12.33 6.39
C GLY A 52 -13.70 13.46 6.81
N GLY A 53 -12.69 13.14 7.63
CA GLY A 53 -11.77 14.12 8.20
C GLY A 53 -10.77 13.47 9.15
N ARG A 54 -9.66 14.17 9.40
CA ARG A 54 -8.58 13.72 10.29
C ARG A 54 -8.61 14.50 11.62
N PRO A 55 -8.43 13.81 12.77
CA PRO A 55 -8.31 14.49 14.05
C PRO A 55 -6.96 15.22 14.14
N GLN A 56 -6.88 16.23 15.02
CA GLN A 56 -5.63 16.95 15.28
C GLN A 56 -4.59 16.08 16.01
N THR A 57 -5.05 15.08 16.75
CA THR A 57 -4.18 14.23 17.57
C THR A 57 -4.62 12.78 17.53
N LEU A 58 -3.68 11.88 17.25
CA LEU A 58 -3.82 10.44 17.42
C LEU A 58 -3.31 10.03 18.79
N LEU A 59 -4.20 9.48 19.61
CA LEU A 59 -3.81 8.81 20.84
C LEU A 59 -3.58 7.33 20.53
N ILE A 60 -2.32 6.89 20.62
CA ILE A 60 -1.95 5.50 20.38
C ILE A 60 -1.52 4.81 21.68
N ASP A 61 -1.77 3.51 21.73
CA ASP A 61 -1.19 2.65 22.75
C ASP A 61 0.28 2.31 22.39
N ASN A 62 1.03 1.74 23.33
CA ASN A 62 2.44 1.34 23.18
C ASN A 62 2.64 0.12 22.25
N ALA A 63 1.92 0.06 21.13
CA ALA A 63 2.09 -0.98 20.14
C ALA A 63 3.50 -0.90 19.55
N ARG A 64 4.28 -1.99 19.65
CA ARG A 64 5.64 -2.09 19.10
C ARG A 64 5.72 -1.79 17.59
N ALA A 65 4.60 -1.95 16.87
CA ALA A 65 4.52 -1.60 15.45
C ALA A 65 4.59 -0.09 15.16
N LEU A 66 4.30 0.75 16.16
CA LEU A 66 4.23 2.21 16.04
C LEU A 66 5.29 2.91 16.89
N VAL A 67 5.67 2.30 18.01
CA VAL A 67 6.62 2.83 18.99
C VAL A 67 7.86 1.96 19.02
N GLU A 68 9.03 2.57 18.78
CA GLU A 68 10.32 1.88 18.76
C GLU A 68 10.98 1.84 20.14
N ARG A 69 11.09 2.99 20.82
CA ARG A 69 11.72 3.09 22.15
C ARG A 69 11.05 4.14 23.04
N HIS A 70 11.04 3.89 24.35
CA HIS A 70 10.64 4.87 25.36
C HIS A 70 11.88 5.40 26.08
N ASP A 71 12.15 6.70 25.97
CA ASP A 71 13.06 7.39 26.87
C ASP A 71 12.24 7.84 28.10
N ARG A 72 12.27 7.02 29.15
CA ARG A 72 11.56 7.30 30.42
C ARG A 72 12.10 8.53 31.15
N VAL A 73 13.36 8.91 30.89
CA VAL A 73 14.03 10.03 31.56
C VAL A 73 13.60 11.35 30.91
N ARG A 74 13.55 11.41 29.58
CA ARG A 74 13.14 12.61 28.82
C ARG A 74 11.63 12.69 28.54
N ARG A 75 10.85 11.67 28.95
CA ARG A 75 9.43 11.49 28.56
C ARG A 75 9.23 11.55 27.04
N HIS A 76 10.25 11.15 26.28
CA HIS A 76 10.24 11.20 24.83
C HIS A 76 10.00 9.79 24.28
N VAL A 77 9.11 9.67 23.30
CA VAL A 77 8.77 8.40 22.67
C VAL A 77 9.31 8.42 21.25
N HIS A 78 10.23 7.50 20.96
CA HIS A 78 10.75 7.31 19.62
C HIS A 78 9.71 6.53 18.82
N LEU A 79 9.06 7.22 17.89
CA LEU A 79 8.15 6.62 16.93
C LEU A 79 8.95 5.89 15.86
N ASN A 80 8.37 4.84 15.29
CA ASN A 80 8.95 4.21 14.12
C ASN A 80 9.05 5.25 12.97
N PRO A 81 10.18 5.35 12.24
CA PRO A 81 10.38 6.38 11.21
C PRO A 81 9.28 6.44 10.14
N ARG A 82 8.74 5.28 9.75
CA ARG A 82 7.64 5.20 8.78
C ARG A 82 6.34 5.74 9.35
N PHE A 83 6.07 5.51 10.63
CA PHE A 83 4.90 6.05 11.30
C PHE A 83 5.03 7.56 11.56
N GLU A 84 6.23 8.04 11.87
CA GLU A 84 6.52 9.47 11.95
C GLU A 84 6.30 10.16 10.59
N ALA A 85 6.78 9.57 9.49
CA ALA A 85 6.50 10.05 8.13
C ALA A 85 5.00 10.07 7.82
N PHE A 86 4.25 9.02 8.21
CA PHE A 86 2.79 8.98 8.08
C PHE A 86 2.12 10.14 8.83
N CYS A 87 2.56 10.42 10.05
CA CYS A 87 1.99 11.50 10.86
C CYS A 87 2.30 12.88 10.31
N ARG A 88 3.50 13.08 9.72
CA ARG A 88 3.86 14.31 9.01
C ARG A 88 3.04 14.48 7.73
N HIS A 89 2.92 13.42 6.93
CA HIS A 89 2.12 13.42 5.69
C HIS A 89 0.66 13.81 5.94
N TRP A 90 0.06 13.24 6.98
CA TRP A 90 -1.30 13.57 7.38
C TRP A 90 -1.38 14.74 8.35
N ASP A 91 -0.29 15.42 8.70
CA ASP A 91 -0.25 16.54 9.65
C ASP A 91 -1.06 16.25 10.93
N VAL A 92 -0.79 15.11 11.57
CA VAL A 92 -1.45 14.69 12.81
C VAL A 92 -0.43 14.54 13.93
N ALA A 93 -0.67 15.18 15.07
CA ALA A 93 0.16 15.00 16.24
C ALA A 93 -0.07 13.63 16.89
N VAL A 94 1.00 12.98 17.35
CA VAL A 94 0.89 11.70 18.07
C VAL A 94 1.05 11.93 19.55
N ARG A 95 0.15 11.34 20.33
CA ARG A 95 0.30 11.19 21.78
C ARG A 95 0.32 9.72 22.11
N VAL A 96 1.35 9.30 22.82
CA VAL A 96 1.47 7.92 23.29
C VAL A 96 0.98 7.84 24.73
N CYS A 97 0.12 6.88 25.02
CA CYS A 97 -0.33 6.63 26.37
C CYS A 97 0.86 6.23 27.27
N ALA A 98 1.08 6.97 28.36
CA ALA A 98 2.04 6.55 29.37
C ALA A 98 1.59 5.22 30.01
N PRO A 99 2.50 4.23 30.16
CA PRO A 99 2.16 3.00 30.87
C PRO A 99 1.72 3.35 32.31
N PHE A 100 0.73 2.61 32.84
CA PHE A 100 0.13 2.77 34.18
C PHE A 100 -0.83 3.96 34.42
N ARG A 101 -1.29 4.70 33.39
CA ARG A 101 -2.47 5.60 33.53
C ARG A 101 -3.78 4.90 33.13
N ALA A 102 -4.39 4.17 34.07
CA ALA A 102 -5.68 3.48 33.91
C ALA A 102 -6.80 4.39 33.37
N ARG A 103 -6.80 5.69 33.72
CA ARG A 103 -7.84 6.66 33.34
C ARG A 103 -7.85 7.00 31.84
N THR A 104 -6.70 6.98 31.17
CA THR A 104 -6.60 7.19 29.71
C THR A 104 -6.79 5.87 28.96
N LYS A 105 -6.35 4.77 29.56
CA LYS A 105 -6.38 3.41 29.00
C LYS A 105 -7.80 2.83 28.87
N GLY A 106 -8.72 3.20 29.76
CA GLY A 106 -10.10 2.71 29.76
C GLY A 106 -10.94 3.08 28.52
N LYS A 107 -10.55 4.11 27.75
CA LYS A 107 -11.27 4.51 26.52
C LYS A 107 -11.01 3.55 25.35
N THR A 108 -9.80 3.00 25.24
CA THR A 108 -9.38 2.18 24.09
C THR A 108 -9.57 0.68 24.34
N GLU A 109 -9.32 0.19 25.56
CA GLU A 109 -9.52 -1.24 25.90
C GLU A 109 -10.99 -1.66 25.88
N ASN A 110 -11.91 -0.76 26.24
CA ASN A 110 -13.35 -1.06 26.20
C ASN A 110 -13.88 -1.11 24.76
N GLY A 111 -13.28 -0.39 23.81
CA GLY A 111 -13.70 -0.35 22.41
C GLY A 111 -13.50 -1.69 21.69
N VAL A 112 -12.30 -2.28 21.79
CA VAL A 112 -12.02 -3.60 21.18
C VAL A 112 -12.86 -4.70 21.84
N GLY A 113 -13.01 -4.65 23.17
CA GLY A 113 -13.87 -5.58 23.91
C GLY A 113 -15.33 -5.51 23.46
N TYR A 114 -15.86 -4.30 23.29
CA TYR A 114 -17.21 -4.06 22.78
C TYR A 114 -17.41 -4.65 21.39
N VAL A 115 -16.51 -4.37 20.44
CA VAL A 115 -16.59 -4.91 19.08
C VAL A 115 -16.58 -6.44 19.09
N LYS A 116 -15.67 -7.06 19.85
CA LYS A 116 -15.60 -8.53 19.93
C LYS A 116 -16.89 -9.15 20.46
N LYS A 117 -17.45 -8.59 21.53
CA LYS A 117 -18.65 -9.13 22.19
C LYS A 117 -19.94 -8.86 21.42
N ASN A 118 -20.01 -7.74 20.70
CA ASN A 118 -21.26 -7.27 20.10
C ASN A 118 -21.30 -7.39 18.58
N ALA A 119 -20.18 -7.17 17.89
CA ALA A 119 -20.12 -7.24 16.43
C ALA A 119 -19.73 -8.64 15.92
N ILE A 120 -18.87 -9.35 16.65
CA ILE A 120 -18.24 -10.58 16.16
C ILE A 120 -18.78 -11.85 16.83
N ALA A 121 -19.01 -11.81 18.15
CA ALA A 121 -19.41 -13.01 18.89
C ALA A 121 -20.70 -13.62 18.32
N GLY A 122 -20.69 -14.94 18.09
CA GLY A 122 -21.82 -15.69 17.55
C GLY A 122 -21.97 -15.64 16.03
N HIS A 123 -21.17 -14.84 15.32
CA HIS A 123 -21.23 -14.76 13.85
C HIS A 123 -20.23 -15.69 13.16
N ALA A 124 -20.66 -16.23 12.02
CA ALA A 124 -19.82 -16.84 11.01
C ALA A 124 -20.06 -16.13 9.68
N PHE A 125 -19.03 -16.03 8.84
CA PHE A 125 -19.10 -15.31 7.58
C PHE A 125 -18.77 -16.22 6.40
N GLU A 126 -19.45 -15.99 5.28
CA GLU A 126 -19.24 -16.75 4.05
C GLU A 126 -17.97 -16.32 3.31
N SER A 127 -17.40 -15.17 3.64
CA SER A 127 -16.14 -14.68 3.08
C SER A 127 -15.58 -13.53 3.91
N TRP A 128 -14.33 -13.15 3.61
CA TRP A 128 -13.73 -11.94 4.17
C TRP A 128 -14.53 -10.67 3.82
N ALA A 129 -15.03 -10.59 2.58
CA ALA A 129 -15.84 -9.46 2.14
C ALA A 129 -17.15 -9.34 2.93
N ALA A 130 -17.76 -10.49 3.28
CA ALA A 130 -18.95 -10.53 4.12
C ALA A 130 -18.66 -10.03 5.55
N LEU A 131 -17.53 -10.40 6.14
CA LEU A 131 -17.08 -9.86 7.43
C LEU A 131 -16.94 -8.33 7.38
N GLU A 132 -16.28 -7.80 6.35
CA GLU A 132 -16.12 -6.35 6.21
C GLU A 132 -17.44 -5.62 5.99
N ALA A 133 -18.34 -6.19 5.18
CA ALA A 133 -19.68 -5.65 4.96
C ALA A 133 -20.50 -5.64 6.26
N HIS A 134 -20.44 -6.72 7.02
CA HIS A 134 -21.07 -6.82 8.35
C HIS A 134 -20.55 -5.76 9.31
N LEU A 135 -19.23 -5.60 9.42
CA LEU A 135 -18.63 -4.56 10.26
C LEU A 135 -19.10 -3.15 9.86
N ARG A 136 -19.16 -2.86 8.55
CA ARG A 136 -19.69 -1.59 8.03
C ARG A 136 -21.17 -1.38 8.38
N GLY A 137 -21.99 -2.43 8.26
CA GLY A 137 -23.39 -2.41 8.66
C GLY A 137 -23.57 -2.17 10.15
N TRP A 138 -22.89 -2.97 10.97
CA TRP A 138 -22.88 -2.89 12.43
C TRP A 138 -22.46 -1.51 12.95
N MET A 139 -21.42 -0.90 12.36
CA MET A 139 -21.03 0.47 12.74
C MET A 139 -22.17 1.46 12.58
N ARG A 140 -22.87 1.43 11.43
CA ARG A 140 -23.97 2.37 11.14
C ARG A 140 -25.25 2.08 11.94
N GLN A 141 -25.59 0.80 12.09
CA GLN A 141 -26.89 0.38 12.60
C GLN A 141 -26.91 0.10 14.10
N VAL A 142 -25.74 -0.13 14.70
CA VAL A 142 -25.62 -0.47 16.13
C VAL A 142 -24.70 0.52 16.83
N ALA A 143 -23.46 0.66 16.36
CA ALA A 143 -22.46 1.43 17.09
C ALA A 143 -22.73 2.95 17.07
N ASP A 144 -23.18 3.49 15.93
CA ASP A 144 -23.45 4.91 15.70
C ASP A 144 -24.73 5.39 16.41
N VAL A 145 -25.75 4.54 16.54
CA VAL A 145 -27.09 4.91 17.05
C VAL A 145 -27.33 4.51 18.51
N ARG A 146 -26.46 3.68 19.12
CA ARG A 146 -26.62 3.26 20.52
C ARG A 146 -26.54 4.43 21.48
N ILE A 147 -27.31 4.38 22.56
CA ILE A 147 -27.09 5.27 23.70
C ILE A 147 -25.78 4.89 24.40
N HIS A 148 -24.78 5.75 24.28
CA HIS A 148 -23.44 5.43 24.79
C HIS A 148 -23.39 5.66 26.31
N GLY A 149 -23.10 4.61 27.09
CA GLY A 149 -23.20 4.63 28.56
C GLY A 149 -22.45 5.75 29.28
N THR A 150 -21.31 6.24 28.75
CA THR A 150 -20.60 7.40 29.34
C THR A 150 -21.18 8.76 28.95
N THR A 151 -21.75 8.92 27.75
CA THR A 151 -22.18 10.22 27.23
C THR A 151 -23.70 10.41 27.29
N GLY A 152 -24.46 9.32 27.50
CA GLY A 152 -25.93 9.34 27.54
C GLY A 152 -26.61 9.65 26.19
N VAL A 153 -25.83 9.80 25.11
CA VAL A 153 -26.28 10.25 23.79
C VAL A 153 -25.67 9.36 22.71
N ALA A 154 -26.35 9.23 21.58
CA ALA A 154 -25.87 8.51 20.42
C ALA A 154 -24.56 9.10 19.86
N PRO A 155 -23.54 8.27 19.54
CA PRO A 155 -22.31 8.75 18.92
C PRO A 155 -22.52 9.54 17.64
N LEU A 156 -23.50 9.16 16.80
CA LEU A 156 -23.79 9.86 15.55
C LEU A 156 -24.28 11.29 15.77
N GLU A 157 -25.14 11.51 16.77
CA GLU A 157 -25.64 12.85 17.12
C GLU A 157 -24.51 13.76 17.60
N ARG A 158 -23.64 13.23 18.48
CA ARG A 158 -22.46 13.98 18.94
C ARG A 158 -21.46 14.22 17.81
N PHE A 159 -21.35 13.27 16.88
CA PHE A 159 -20.45 13.39 15.72
C PHE A 159 -20.87 14.53 14.79
N ALA A 160 -22.17 14.83 14.66
CA ALA A 160 -22.63 15.97 13.88
C ALA A 160 -21.98 17.30 14.33
N GLN A 161 -21.74 17.44 15.65
CA GLN A 161 -21.06 18.60 16.24
C GLN A 161 -19.53 18.52 16.09
N GLU A 162 -18.95 17.32 16.23
CA GLU A 162 -17.50 17.10 16.10
C GLU A 162 -17.00 17.24 14.65
N ARG A 163 -17.82 16.91 13.65
CA ARG A 163 -17.42 16.84 12.24
C ARG A 163 -16.82 18.17 11.74
N ALA A 164 -17.37 19.31 12.16
CA ALA A 164 -16.87 20.64 11.79
C ALA A 164 -15.48 20.95 12.35
N HIS A 165 -15.03 20.21 13.37
CA HIS A 165 -13.73 20.41 14.03
C HIS A 165 -12.63 19.46 13.50
N LEU A 166 -12.99 18.53 12.61
CA LEU A 166 -12.02 17.67 11.94
C LEU A 166 -11.30 18.44 10.85
N ARG A 167 -10.00 18.18 10.67
CA ARG A 167 -9.24 18.72 9.55
C ARG A 167 -9.66 17.99 8.26
N PRO A 168 -9.63 18.65 7.10
CA PRO A 168 -9.92 18.01 5.83
C PRO A 168 -9.00 16.80 5.58
N PHE A 169 -9.61 15.72 5.10
CA PHE A 169 -8.92 14.53 4.62
C PHE A 169 -8.79 14.52 3.09
N THR A 170 -9.72 15.16 2.38
CA THR A 170 -9.72 15.25 0.92
C THR A 170 -8.62 16.20 0.42
N GLY A 171 -8.02 15.87 -0.72
CA GLY A 171 -6.98 16.67 -1.37
C GLY A 171 -5.54 16.26 -1.03
N ILE A 172 -5.34 15.38 -0.04
CA ILE A 172 -4.04 14.78 0.27
C ILE A 172 -4.05 13.33 -0.26
N GLY A 173 -3.04 12.97 -1.05
CA GLY A 173 -2.90 11.60 -1.57
C GLY A 173 -2.72 10.58 -0.44
N SER A 174 -3.09 9.34 -0.70
CA SER A 174 -2.93 8.26 0.29
C SER A 174 -1.45 8.02 0.64
N PHE A 175 -1.10 7.96 1.93
CA PHE A 175 0.28 7.66 2.35
C PHE A 175 0.67 6.24 1.96
N LEU A 176 -0.27 5.30 2.06
CA LEU A 176 -0.05 3.90 1.73
C LEU A 176 0.23 3.64 0.27
N HIS A 177 -0.27 4.54 -0.58
CA HIS A 177 0.02 4.48 -1.98
C HIS A 177 1.48 4.80 -2.26
N THR A 178 2.16 5.56 -1.39
CA THR A 178 3.55 5.98 -1.50
C THR A 178 4.51 4.92 -0.91
N ARG A 179 5.19 4.16 -1.77
CA ARG A 179 6.34 3.31 -1.38
C ARG A 179 7.59 3.85 -2.05
N GLU A 180 8.54 4.30 -1.25
CA GLU A 180 9.88 4.64 -1.72
C GLU A 180 10.81 3.44 -1.53
N LEU A 181 11.47 3.01 -2.60
CA LEU A 181 12.34 1.84 -2.62
C LEU A 181 13.60 2.18 -3.40
N VAL A 182 14.75 1.77 -2.91
CA VAL A 182 16.00 1.89 -3.66
C VAL A 182 16.23 0.58 -4.44
N ARG A 183 16.47 0.69 -5.75
CA ARG A 183 16.71 -0.47 -6.63
C ARG A 183 17.91 -0.22 -7.53
N ARG A 184 18.69 -1.27 -7.77
CA ARG A 184 19.77 -1.27 -8.76
C ARG A 184 19.21 -1.67 -10.11
N VAL A 185 19.60 -0.97 -11.16
CA VAL A 185 19.21 -1.27 -12.53
C VAL A 185 19.99 -2.48 -13.03
N ASN A 186 19.29 -3.48 -13.57
CA ASN A 186 19.89 -4.70 -14.11
C ASN A 186 20.48 -4.47 -15.53
N ALA A 187 21.16 -5.48 -16.06
CA ALA A 187 21.75 -5.43 -17.41
C ALA A 187 20.71 -5.29 -18.54
N GLU A 188 19.45 -5.67 -18.30
CA GLU A 188 18.33 -5.50 -19.24
C GLU A 188 17.69 -4.11 -19.16
N SER A 189 18.35 -3.15 -18.49
CA SER A 189 17.84 -1.78 -18.31
C SER A 189 16.49 -1.75 -17.59
N CYS A 190 16.30 -2.64 -16.62
CA CYS A 190 15.05 -2.77 -15.86
C CYS A 190 15.32 -2.78 -14.34
N ILE A 191 14.29 -2.38 -13.60
CA ILE A 191 14.21 -2.55 -12.14
C ILE A 191 13.14 -3.58 -11.80
N GLU A 192 13.39 -4.38 -10.76
CA GLU A 192 12.42 -5.33 -10.24
C GLU A 192 11.65 -4.77 -9.05
N LEU A 193 10.32 -4.79 -9.16
CA LEU A 193 9.40 -4.32 -8.15
C LEU A 193 8.19 -5.25 -8.07
N ASP A 194 7.94 -5.82 -6.88
CA ASP A 194 6.84 -6.75 -6.62
C ASP A 194 6.76 -7.90 -7.66
N THR A 195 7.91 -8.49 -8.03
CA THR A 195 8.03 -9.56 -9.04
C THR A 195 7.69 -9.12 -10.47
N ASN A 196 7.57 -7.82 -10.72
CA ASN A 196 7.39 -7.24 -12.06
C ASN A 196 8.61 -6.41 -12.45
N ALA A 197 8.93 -6.38 -13.74
CA ALA A 197 10.06 -5.61 -14.28
C ALA A 197 9.57 -4.31 -14.93
N TYR A 198 10.22 -3.20 -14.61
CA TYR A 198 9.94 -1.88 -15.18
C TYR A 198 11.20 -1.34 -15.86
N SER A 199 11.11 -0.96 -17.14
CA SER A 199 12.27 -0.44 -17.88
C SER A 199 12.67 0.95 -17.37
N VAL A 200 13.95 1.23 -17.34
CA VAL A 200 14.55 2.55 -17.07
C VAL A 200 15.53 2.88 -18.18
N PRO A 201 15.88 4.16 -18.44
CA PRO A 201 16.84 4.50 -19.50
C PRO A 201 18.16 3.72 -19.40
N TRP A 202 18.64 3.17 -20.52
CA TRP A 202 19.86 2.33 -20.61
C TRP A 202 21.12 2.97 -20.03
N ARG A 203 21.18 4.30 -19.99
CA ARG A 203 22.29 5.05 -19.40
C ARG A 203 22.44 4.81 -17.89
N LEU A 204 21.41 4.26 -17.25
CA LEU A 204 21.37 4.00 -15.82
C LEU A 204 21.66 2.52 -15.49
N ILE A 205 22.08 1.69 -16.45
CA ILE A 205 22.46 0.29 -16.18
C ILE A 205 23.57 0.25 -15.14
N GLY A 206 23.36 -0.51 -14.07
CA GLY A 206 24.29 -0.60 -12.93
C GLY A 206 24.19 0.55 -11.92
N GLU A 207 23.41 1.59 -12.19
CA GLU A 207 23.15 2.66 -11.23
C GLU A 207 22.07 2.29 -10.22
N THR A 208 22.02 3.06 -9.14
CA THR A 208 21.01 2.93 -8.09
C THR A 208 19.97 4.03 -8.25
N VAL A 209 18.70 3.64 -8.34
CA VAL A 209 17.57 4.54 -8.55
C VAL A 209 16.58 4.46 -7.40
N THR A 210 15.90 5.57 -7.14
CA THR A 210 14.79 5.65 -6.19
C THR A 210 13.49 5.37 -6.92
N VAL A 211 12.70 4.45 -6.41
CA VAL A 211 11.44 4.01 -7.01
C VAL A 211 10.32 4.45 -6.09
N LEU A 212 9.48 5.35 -6.59
CA LEU A 212 8.30 5.84 -5.92
C LEU A 212 7.06 5.16 -6.52
N VAL A 213 6.48 4.23 -5.78
CA VAL A 213 5.15 3.71 -6.12
C VAL A 213 4.15 4.68 -5.52
N GLN A 214 3.20 5.23 -6.30
CA GLN A 214 2.11 6.08 -5.83
C GLN A 214 0.88 5.92 -6.71
N GLY A 215 -0.30 5.67 -6.12
CA GLY A 215 -1.59 5.77 -6.81
C GLY A 215 -1.77 4.78 -7.96
N GLY A 216 -1.09 3.63 -7.93
CA GLY A 216 -1.04 2.71 -9.08
C GLY A 216 -0.07 3.13 -10.19
N THR A 217 0.82 4.08 -9.91
CA THR A 217 1.94 4.51 -10.77
C THR A 217 3.25 4.14 -10.09
N VAL A 218 4.28 3.84 -10.88
CA VAL A 218 5.66 3.60 -10.47
C VAL A 218 6.52 4.67 -11.16
N SER A 219 6.93 5.69 -10.41
CA SER A 219 7.91 6.68 -10.85
C SER A 219 9.31 6.21 -10.42
N VAL A 220 10.29 6.40 -11.29
CA VAL A 220 11.70 6.12 -11.03
C VAL A 220 12.46 7.41 -11.11
N GLU A 221 13.26 7.69 -10.09
CA GLU A 221 14.08 8.89 -9.96
C GLU A 221 15.55 8.53 -9.85
N HIS A 222 16.39 9.32 -10.52
CA HIS A 222 17.85 9.25 -10.42
C HIS A 222 18.39 10.65 -10.15
N ALA A 223 19.20 10.81 -9.11
CA ALA A 223 19.74 12.10 -8.66
C ALA A 223 18.66 13.21 -8.51
N GLY A 224 17.47 12.86 -8.00
CA GLY A 224 16.37 13.79 -7.75
C GLY A 224 15.58 14.22 -9.00
N LYS A 225 15.78 13.55 -10.14
CA LYS A 225 15.00 13.77 -11.38
C LYS A 225 14.24 12.51 -11.76
N GLU A 226 12.97 12.65 -12.12
CA GLU A 226 12.16 11.54 -12.67
C GLU A 226 12.73 11.12 -14.04
N VAL A 227 13.14 9.85 -14.14
CA VAL A 227 13.75 9.25 -15.34
C VAL A 227 12.84 8.25 -16.04
N ALA A 228 11.85 7.71 -15.34
CA ALA A 228 10.85 6.81 -15.91
C ALA A 228 9.54 6.88 -15.12
N ARG A 229 8.41 6.68 -15.80
CA ARG A 229 7.09 6.59 -15.16
C ARG A 229 6.28 5.48 -15.80
N HIS A 230 5.74 4.57 -14.98
CA HIS A 230 4.99 3.40 -15.42
C HIS A 230 3.66 3.28 -14.69
N ALA A 231 2.65 2.71 -15.35
CA ALA A 231 1.50 2.17 -14.64
C ALA A 231 1.94 0.91 -13.86
N ARG A 232 1.50 0.79 -12.61
CA ARG A 232 1.77 -0.38 -11.77
C ARG A 232 1.04 -1.58 -12.34
N LEU A 233 1.78 -2.65 -12.63
CA LEU A 233 1.20 -3.89 -13.12
C LEU A 233 0.51 -4.65 -12.00
N SER A 234 -0.70 -5.16 -12.28
CA SER A 234 -1.41 -6.12 -11.44
C SER A 234 -1.01 -7.54 -11.86
N GLY A 235 -0.34 -8.28 -10.99
CA GLY A 235 0.11 -9.65 -11.25
C GLY A 235 1.57 -9.89 -10.85
N SER A 236 2.10 -11.04 -11.24
CA SER A 236 3.52 -11.40 -11.07
C SER A 236 4.17 -11.68 -12.43
N ARG A 237 5.47 -11.43 -12.53
CA ARG A 237 6.30 -11.66 -13.74
C ARG A 237 5.90 -10.84 -14.97
N GLY A 238 5.14 -9.77 -14.80
CA GLY A 238 4.82 -8.82 -15.86
C GLY A 238 6.00 -7.89 -16.17
N ARG A 239 6.09 -7.42 -17.43
CA ARG A 239 7.12 -6.47 -17.87
C ARG A 239 6.46 -5.20 -18.42
N SER A 240 6.75 -4.05 -17.81
CA SER A 240 6.34 -2.73 -18.30
C SER A 240 7.53 -2.07 -18.98
N ILE A 241 7.59 -2.18 -20.30
CA ILE A 241 8.75 -1.75 -21.10
C ILE A 241 8.38 -0.55 -21.97
N GLN A 242 9.06 0.56 -21.77
CA GLN A 242 9.01 1.72 -22.66
C GLN A 242 10.20 1.63 -23.62
N ARG A 243 9.92 1.48 -24.93
CA ARG A 243 10.98 1.29 -25.94
C ARG A 243 12.02 2.42 -25.94
N GLN A 244 11.60 3.65 -25.66
CA GLN A 244 12.49 4.82 -25.55
C GLN A 244 13.62 4.65 -24.52
N HIS A 245 13.44 3.78 -23.52
CA HIS A 245 14.47 3.50 -22.52
C HIS A 245 15.58 2.61 -23.05
N LEU A 246 15.28 1.77 -24.04
CA LEU A 246 16.20 0.77 -24.58
C LEU A 246 17.05 1.30 -25.74
N PHE A 247 16.66 2.41 -26.36
CA PHE A 247 17.37 3.00 -27.48
C PHE A 247 17.98 4.35 -27.10
N GLY A 248 19.30 4.49 -27.27
CA GLY A 248 20.03 5.72 -26.99
C GLY A 248 19.85 6.81 -28.03
N GLY A 249 18.62 7.27 -28.23
CA GLY A 249 18.33 8.41 -29.10
C GLY A 249 18.59 8.13 -30.59
N CYS A 250 18.72 6.87 -31.00
CA CYS A 250 18.68 6.51 -32.41
C CYS A 250 17.22 6.58 -32.87
N ARG A 251 16.74 7.78 -33.14
CA ARG A 251 15.41 8.04 -33.70
C ARG A 251 15.44 7.77 -35.21
N GLU A 252 14.48 6.97 -35.65
CA GLU A 252 13.65 7.26 -36.83
C GLU A 252 14.34 7.42 -38.19
N SER A 253 15.26 6.53 -38.57
CA SER A 253 15.59 6.38 -39.99
C SER A 253 16.00 4.98 -40.44
N TRP A 254 15.79 3.93 -39.63
CA TRP A 254 15.83 2.59 -40.20
C TRP A 254 14.50 2.29 -40.88
N GLN A 255 14.35 2.82 -42.09
CA GLN A 255 13.52 2.17 -43.08
C GLN A 255 14.28 0.90 -43.47
N PRO A 256 13.66 -0.29 -43.48
CA PRO A 256 14.24 -1.38 -44.23
C PRO A 256 14.38 -0.85 -45.65
N SER A 257 15.61 -0.64 -46.13
CA SER A 257 15.81 -0.57 -47.56
C SER A 257 15.20 -1.88 -48.07
N ARG A 258 14.18 -1.79 -48.94
CA ARG A 258 13.81 -2.94 -49.75
C ARG A 258 15.12 -3.41 -50.35
N ALA A 259 15.62 -4.55 -49.92
CA ALA A 259 16.77 -5.16 -50.56
C ALA A 259 16.40 -5.22 -52.05
N SER A 260 17.17 -4.56 -52.92
CA SER A 260 16.96 -4.74 -54.34
C SER A 260 17.16 -6.23 -54.61
N GLU A 261 16.14 -6.86 -55.16
CA GLU A 261 16.04 -8.30 -55.44
C GLU A 261 17.03 -8.79 -56.50
N THR A 262 18.07 -8.01 -56.80
CA THR A 262 19.16 -8.38 -57.69
C THR A 262 20.35 -8.81 -56.85
N ALA A 263 20.32 -10.06 -56.39
CA ALA A 263 21.56 -10.74 -56.02
C ALA A 263 22.49 -10.72 -57.26
N PRO A 264 23.77 -10.34 -57.13
CA PRO A 264 24.69 -10.43 -58.26
C PRO A 264 24.77 -11.89 -58.71
N ALA A 265 24.54 -12.13 -60.01
CA ALA A 265 24.50 -13.46 -60.64
C ALA A 265 25.77 -14.31 -60.44
N ALA A 266 26.82 -13.73 -59.86
CA ALA A 266 28.10 -14.37 -59.57
C ALA A 266 28.07 -15.42 -58.43
N LEU A 267 26.97 -15.52 -57.66
CA LEU A 267 26.85 -16.52 -56.58
C LEU A 267 26.03 -17.77 -56.97
N LEU A 268 25.55 -17.86 -58.21
CA LEU A 268 24.86 -19.05 -58.71
C LEU A 268 25.81 -19.89 -59.56
N ARG A 269 26.74 -20.61 -58.92
CA ARG A 269 27.41 -21.72 -59.61
C ARG A 269 26.41 -22.89 -59.74
N PRO A 270 26.29 -23.53 -60.91
CA PRO A 270 25.45 -24.71 -61.07
C PRO A 270 25.82 -25.80 -60.06
N LEU A 271 24.82 -26.52 -59.54
CA LEU A 271 24.99 -27.56 -58.53
C LEU A 271 26.01 -28.64 -58.95
N ALA A 272 26.10 -28.91 -60.26
CA ALA A 272 27.05 -29.85 -60.86
C ALA A 272 28.52 -29.52 -60.56
N ASP A 273 28.87 -28.24 -60.38
CA ASP A 273 30.23 -27.83 -60.03
C ASP A 273 30.62 -28.30 -58.62
N TYR A 274 29.63 -28.42 -57.72
CA TYR A 274 29.82 -28.97 -56.39
C TYR A 274 29.90 -30.50 -56.45
N GLU A 275 29.02 -31.16 -57.21
CA GLU A 275 29.02 -32.63 -57.35
C GLU A 275 30.35 -33.18 -57.87
N ALA A 276 30.98 -32.49 -58.84
CA ALA A 276 32.29 -32.85 -59.37
C ALA A 276 33.44 -32.73 -58.34
N LEU A 277 33.30 -31.81 -57.37
CA LEU A 277 34.31 -31.53 -56.35
C LEU A 277 34.25 -32.50 -55.17
N ILE A 278 33.05 -33.04 -54.89
CA ILE A 278 32.81 -33.91 -53.73
C ILE A 278 32.78 -35.40 -54.15
N GLY A 279 32.88 -35.71 -55.45
CA GLY A 279 33.09 -37.08 -55.95
C GLY A 279 31.98 -38.08 -55.60
N GLY A 280 30.75 -37.59 -55.37
CA GLY A 280 29.61 -38.40 -54.95
C GLY A 280 28.56 -38.51 -56.05
N GLY A 281 28.63 -39.57 -56.86
CA GLY A 281 27.46 -40.02 -57.62
C GLY A 281 26.49 -40.74 -56.69
N TRP A 282 25.20 -40.40 -56.80
CA TRP A 282 24.11 -41.29 -56.39
C TRP A 282 23.77 -42.22 -57.56
#